data_AF-A0A101XA24-F1
#
_entry.id   AF-A0A101XA24-F1
#
_cell.length_a   1.000
_cell.length_b   1.000
_cell.length_c   1.000
_cell.angle_alpha   90.00
_cell.angle_beta   90.00
_cell.angle_gamma   90.00
#
_symmetry.space_group_name_H-M   'P 1'
#
loop_
_entity.id
_entity.type
_entity.pdbx_description
1 polymer ?
#
loop_
_entity_poly.entity_id
_entity_poly.type
_entity_poly.pdbx_seq_one_letter_code
_entity_poly.pdbx_strand_id
1 'polypeptide(L)' 'MYLVLVNWKEGRVLVTGEPSHVEKPEDWDVEYVAESWDEAYQAALLIADEEDFVLEWYLEDEVGRRPVKKRLVGLKNVQ' A
#
# COMPACT_ATOMS: atom_id res chain seq x y z
N MET A 1 11.39 -6.73 -1.07
CA MET A 1 11.48 -5.67 -0.06
C MET A 1 10.40 -4.69 -0.38
N TYR A 2 9.69 -4.20 0.61
CA TYR A 2 8.59 -3.25 0.49
C TYR A 2 8.96 -1.99 1.24
N LEU A 3 8.48 -0.87 0.74
CA LEU A 3 8.76 0.47 1.23
C LEU A 3 7.42 1.11 1.59
N VAL A 4 7.40 1.74 2.74
CA VAL A 4 6.34 2.63 3.18
C VAL A 4 6.85 4.04 3.02
N LEU A 5 6.20 4.77 2.15
CA LEU A 5 6.48 6.14 1.82
C LEU A 5 5.40 7.02 2.42
N VAL A 6 5.77 8.16 2.99
CA VAL A 6 4.83 9.11 3.57
C VAL A 6 5.01 10.45 2.90
N ASN A 7 3.91 11.00 2.42
CA ASN A 7 3.84 12.38 1.94
C ASN A 7 3.15 13.22 3.01
N TRP A 8 3.97 13.82 3.87
CA TRP A 8 3.55 14.69 4.96
C TRP A 8 2.81 15.95 4.49
N LYS A 9 3.03 16.35 3.23
CA LYS A 9 2.45 17.57 2.65
C LYS A 9 1.04 17.35 2.11
N GLU A 10 0.78 16.19 1.52
CA GLU A 10 -0.54 15.79 1.04
C GLU A 10 -1.33 14.94 2.05
N GLY A 11 -0.69 14.50 3.14
CA GLY A 11 -1.31 13.61 4.13
C GLY A 11 -1.59 12.24 3.55
N ARG A 12 -0.60 11.62 2.91
CA ARG A 12 -0.75 10.33 2.23
C ARG A 12 0.34 9.36 2.63
N VAL A 13 0.00 8.08 2.65
CA VAL A 13 0.93 6.99 2.90
C VAL A 13 0.85 6.03 1.72
N LEU A 14 1.99 5.60 1.18
CA LEU A 14 2.08 4.72 0.03
C LEU A 14 2.89 3.48 0.36
N VAL A 15 2.34 2.31 0.05
CA VAL A 15 3.05 1.02 0.14
C VAL A 15 3.44 0.55 -1.26
N THR A 16 4.73 0.33 -1.50
CA THR A 16 5.27 -0.15 -2.78
C THR A 16 6.38 -1.17 -2.58
N GLY A 17 6.47 -2.19 -3.45
CA GLY A 17 7.61 -3.11 -3.51
C GLY A 17 8.77 -2.60 -4.36
N GLU A 18 8.55 -1.53 -5.13
CA GLU A 18 9.55 -0.97 -6.03
C GLU A 18 9.58 0.56 -5.92
N PRO A 19 10.69 1.15 -5.44
CA PRO A 19 10.82 2.61 -5.31
C PRO A 19 10.81 3.32 -6.67
N SER A 20 11.16 2.61 -7.75
CA SER A 20 11.18 3.14 -9.11
C SER A 20 9.80 3.45 -9.67
N HIS A 21 8.73 2.90 -9.09
CA HIS A 21 7.35 3.18 -9.50
C HIS A 21 6.81 4.53 -8.99
N VAL A 22 7.56 5.21 -8.12
CA VAL A 22 7.12 6.48 -7.52
C VAL A 22 7.72 7.62 -8.32
N GLU A 23 6.86 8.30 -9.10
CA GLU A 23 7.21 9.52 -9.81
C GLU A 23 7.51 10.63 -8.78
N LYS A 24 8.79 10.77 -8.42
CA LYS A 24 9.40 11.75 -7.50
C LYS A 24 9.43 11.32 -6.02
N PRO A 25 10.51 10.66 -5.58
CA PRO A 25 10.80 10.47 -4.16
C PRO A 25 11.16 11.78 -3.41
N GLU A 26 11.12 12.95 -4.04
CA GLU A 26 11.45 14.23 -3.39
C GLU A 26 10.33 14.76 -2.47
N ASP A 27 9.07 14.41 -2.73
CA ASP A 27 7.90 14.78 -1.90
C ASP A 27 7.41 13.61 -1.02
N TRP A 28 8.12 12.47 -1.06
CA TRP A 28 7.77 11.25 -0.33
C TRP A 28 8.96 10.76 0.50
N ASP A 29 8.81 10.75 1.82
CA ASP A 29 9.82 10.25 2.75
C ASP A 29 9.66 8.75 2.98
N VAL A 30 10.76 8.00 2.96
CA VAL A 30 10.76 6.57 3.30
C VAL A 30 10.71 6.46 4.82
N GLU A 31 9.53 6.17 5.37
CA GLU A 31 9.32 6.02 6.81
C GLU A 31 9.65 4.61 7.29
N TYR A 32 9.38 3.61 6.45
CA TYR A 32 9.59 2.21 6.82
C TYR A 32 10.00 1.34 5.64
N VAL A 33 10.81 0.32 5.95
CA VAL A 33 11.25 -0.69 5.00
C VAL A 33 10.93 -2.06 5.59
N ALA A 34 10.14 -2.85 4.87
CA ALA A 34 9.75 -4.19 5.30
C ALA A 34 10.26 -5.27 4.33
N GLU A 35 10.46 -6.47 4.83
CA GLU A 35 10.81 -7.62 3.98
C GLU A 35 9.55 -8.20 3.30
N SER A 36 8.39 -8.03 3.93
CA SER A 36 7.08 -8.55 3.53
C SER A 36 6.05 -7.46 3.28
N TRP A 37 5.13 -7.68 2.34
CA TRP A 37 4.06 -6.73 2.02
C TRP A 37 3.13 -6.52 3.22
N ASP A 38 2.79 -7.61 3.91
CA ASP A 38 1.91 -7.59 5.09
C ASP A 38 2.44 -6.64 6.16
N GLU A 39 3.74 -6.74 6.44
CA GLU A 39 4.43 -5.90 7.41
C GLU A 39 4.48 -4.42 6.98
N ALA A 40 4.78 -4.13 5.70
CA ALA A 40 4.72 -2.78 5.18
C ALA A 40 3.29 -2.19 5.25
N TYR A 41 2.28 -3.01 4.94
CA TYR A 41 0.88 -2.59 4.97
C TYR A 41 0.41 -2.29 6.39
N GLN A 42 0.79 -3.13 7.38
CA GLN A 42 0.50 -2.87 8.79
C GLN A 42 1.16 -1.58 9.27
N ALA A 43 2.44 -1.36 8.93
CA ALA A 43 3.14 -0.13 9.28
C ALA A 43 2.47 1.10 8.66
N ALA A 44 2.09 1.01 7.38
CA ALA A 44 1.42 2.09 6.67
C ALA A 44 0.02 2.39 7.22
N LEU A 45 -0.74 1.36 7.61
CA LEU A 45 -2.02 1.51 8.29
C LEU A 45 -1.89 2.24 9.62
N LEU A 46 -0.87 1.90 10.42
CA LEU A 46 -0.64 2.55 11.71
C LEU A 46 -0.33 4.05 11.52
N ILE A 47 0.52 4.38 10.55
CA ILE A 47 0.85 5.78 10.22
C ILE A 47 -0.39 6.52 9.71
N ALA A 48 -1.17 5.87 8.82
CA ALA A 48 -2.38 6.46 8.28
C ALA A 48 -3.46 6.71 9.35
N ASP A 49 -3.61 5.79 10.31
CA ASP A 49 -4.57 5.91 11.42
C ASP A 49 -4.14 6.99 12.43
N GLU A 50 -2.84 7.07 12.75
CA GLU A 50 -2.31 8.05 13.72
C GLU A 50 -2.39 9.49 13.19
N GLU A 51 -2.11 9.69 11.91
CA GLU A 51 -2.01 11.02 11.30
C GLU A 51 -3.25 11.43 10.48
N ASP A 52 -4.29 10.58 10.42
CA ASP A 52 -5.50 10.75 9.58
C ASP A 52 -5.15 10.88 8.08
N PHE A 53 -4.18 10.08 7.62
CA PHE A 53 -3.69 10.12 6.24
C PHE A 53 -4.38 9.10 5.33
N VAL A 54 -4.38 9.38 4.04
CA VAL A 54 -4.91 8.45 3.03
C VAL A 54 -3.87 7.39 2.71
N LEU A 55 -4.22 6.13 2.94
CA LEU A 55 -3.40 4.98 2.55
C LEU A 55 -3.63 4.60 1.08
N GLU A 56 -2.57 4.67 0.28
CA GLU A 56 -2.49 4.21 -1.10
C GLU A 56 -1.60 2.96 -1.19
N TRP A 57 -1.97 2.01 -2.03
CA TRP A 57 -1.14 0.84 -2.33
C TRP A 57 -1.34 0.37 -3.77
N TYR A 58 -0.29 -0.18 -4.37
CA TYR A 58 -0.37 -0.80 -5.69
C TYR A 58 -0.81 -2.26 -5.58
N LEU A 59 -1.90 -2.61 -6.27
CA LEU A 59 -2.46 -3.95 -6.23
C LEU A 59 -1.54 -5.00 -6.90
N GLU A 60 -0.69 -4.58 -7.85
CA GLU A 60 0.27 -5.47 -8.52
C GLU A 60 1.29 -6.06 -7.53
N ASP A 61 1.65 -5.30 -6.49
CA ASP A 61 2.50 -5.73 -5.38
C ASP A 61 1.80 -6.72 -4.43
N GLU A 62 0.48 -6.61 -4.28
CA GLU A 62 -0.35 -7.53 -3.49
C GLU A 62 -0.60 -8.86 -4.24
N VAL A 63 -0.89 -8.77 -5.54
CA VAL A 63 -1.33 -9.90 -6.37
C VAL A 63 -0.16 -10.70 -6.93
N GLY A 64 1.02 -10.11 -7.11
CA GLY A 64 2.24 -10.79 -7.59
C GLY A 64 2.69 -11.98 -6.73
N ARG A 65 2.19 -12.13 -5.49
CA ARG A 65 2.58 -13.21 -4.57
C ARG A 65 1.45 -14.07 -4.01
N ARG A 66 0.17 -13.76 -4.26
CA ARG A 66 -0.94 -14.66 -3.91
C ARG A 66 -1.43 -15.37 -5.17
N PRO A 67 -1.34 -16.71 -5.28
CA PRO A 67 -2.11 -17.41 -6.31
C PRO A 67 -3.58 -17.15 -6.04
N VAL A 68 -4.17 -16.27 -6.84
CA VAL A 68 -5.60 -15.94 -6.78
C VAL A 68 -6.36 -17.22 -7.11
N LYS A 69 -6.80 -17.96 -6.08
CA LYS A 69 -7.90 -18.90 -6.24
C LYS A 69 -9.13 -18.06 -6.50
N LYS A 70 -9.40 -17.78 -7.77
CA LYS A 70 -10.64 -17.17 -8.24
C LYS A 70 -11.82 -17.91 -7.62
N ARG A 71 -12.48 -17.26 -6.67
CA ARG A 71 -13.84 -17.61 -6.29
C ARG A 71 -14.59 -16.33 -5.95
N LEU A 72 -14.85 -15.54 -6.99
CA LEU A 72 -15.95 -14.58 -6.96
C LEU A 72 -17.26 -15.39 -7.04
N VAL A 73 -17.79 -15.78 -5.88
CA VAL A 73 -19.18 -16.20 -5.76
C VAL A 73 -20.03 -14.93 -5.68
N GLY A 74 -21.06 -14.89 -6.53
CA GLY A 74 -21.77 -13.68 -6.90
C GLY A 74 -22.53 -12.99 -5.77
N LEU A 75 -22.48 -11.66 -5.81
CA LEU A 75 -23.51 -10.79 -5.30
C LEU A 75 -24.10 -10.03 -6.48
N LYS A 76 -24.89 -10.74 -7.29
CA LYS A 76 -25.97 -10.15 -8.07
C LYS A 76 -27.25 -10.85 -7.62
N ASN A 77 -28.00 -10.16 -6.78
CA ASN A 77 -29.46 -10.14 -6.80
C ASN A 77 -29.90 -8.97 -5.91
N VAL A 78 -29.75 -7.77 -6.47
CA VAL A 78 -30.64 -6.65 -6.15
C VAL A 78 -31.57 -6.53 -7.34
N GLN A 79 -32.75 -7.13 -7.22
CA GLN A 79 -34.03 -6.60 -7.68
C GLN A 79 -35.17 -7.42 -7.11
#